data_AF-A0AA41FDZ3-F1
#
_entry.id   AF-A0AA41FDZ3-F1
#
_cell.length_a   1.000
_cell.length_b   1.000
_cell.length_c   1.000
_cell.angle_alpha   90.00
_cell.angle_beta   90.00
_cell.angle_gamma   90.00
#
_symmetry.space_group_name_H-M   'P 1'
#
loop_
_entity.id
_entity.type
_entity.pdbx_description
1 polymer ?
#
loop_
_entity_poly.entity_id
_entity_poly.type
_entity_poly.pdbx_seq_one_letter_code
_entity_poly.pdbx_strand_id
1 'polypeptide(L)'
;MHLYFHTNTEMALYYIKALLRDGDEHPMSEIYDYVMENCKGHAVMGEPMRATVISSALWRLANTDGSGYCRLRRGVYQMGDPKKTMRETPSLYERAIRIVSRAERELAGSFYVNLDQGMDLKTFIEAQKAGREVLDKLGQIKAELAAMQQEFTNEKECGQDQTSGMSMEL
;
A
#
# COMPACT_ATOMS: atom_id res chain seq x y z
N MET A 1 27.75 -29.33 1.51
CA MET A 1 26.72 -29.43 2.57
C MET A 1 25.39 -29.72 1.87
N HIS A 2 24.79 -30.89 2.06
CA HIS A 2 23.44 -31.15 1.52
C HIS A 2 22.43 -30.46 2.43
N LEU A 3 21.78 -29.41 1.95
CA LEU A 3 20.66 -28.78 2.64
C LEU A 3 19.48 -29.75 2.59
N TYR A 4 19.09 -30.28 3.75
CA TYR A 4 17.92 -31.14 3.88
C TYR A 4 16.74 -30.31 4.38
N PHE A 5 15.66 -30.27 3.59
CA PHE A 5 14.43 -29.56 3.93
C PHE A 5 13.31 -30.57 4.18
N HIS A 6 12.52 -30.37 5.24
CA HIS A 6 11.41 -31.27 5.58
C HIS A 6 10.13 -30.89 4.86
N THR A 7 10.00 -29.62 4.45
CA THR A 7 8.86 -29.13 3.64
C THR A 7 9.28 -28.14 2.56
N ASN A 8 8.48 -28.05 1.49
CA ASN A 8 8.63 -26.98 0.48
C ASN A 8 8.50 -25.57 1.09
N THR A 9 7.77 -25.42 2.20
CA THR A 9 7.66 -24.12 2.89
C THR A 9 8.99 -23.71 3.54
N GLU A 10 9.68 -24.65 4.19
CA GLU A 10 11.01 -24.41 4.77
C GLU A 10 12.03 -24.05 3.69
N MET A 11 12.01 -24.79 2.58
CA MET A 11 12.89 -24.52 1.44
C MET A 11 12.63 -23.13 0.83
N ALA A 12 11.36 -22.76 0.64
CA ALA A 12 10.98 -21.43 0.17
C ALA A 12 11.45 -20.34 1.15
N LEU A 13 11.23 -20.51 2.45
CA LEU A 13 11.68 -19.56 3.47
C LEU A 13 13.19 -19.39 3.47
N TYR A 14 13.95 -20.48 3.30
CA TYR A 14 15.40 -20.42 3.23
C TYR A 14 15.88 -19.54 2.07
N TYR A 15 15.38 -19.78 0.85
CA TYR A 15 15.78 -19.01 -0.32
C TYR A 15 15.27 -17.57 -0.30
N ILE A 16 14.05 -17.33 0.19
CA ILE A 16 13.53 -15.98 0.41
C ILE A 16 14.45 -15.19 1.35
N LYS A 17 14.82 -15.78 2.50
CA LYS A 17 15.74 -15.14 3.46
C LYS A 17 17.15 -14.95 2.90
N ALA A 18 17.58 -15.83 2.00
CA ALA A 18 18.88 -15.70 1.35
C ALA A 18 18.90 -14.52 0.37
N LEU A 19 17.83 -14.35 -0.42
CA LEU A 19 17.68 -13.22 -1.33
C LEU A 19 17.61 -11.90 -0.56
N LEU A 20 16.67 -11.78 0.39
CA LEU A 20 16.44 -10.54 1.13
C LEU A 20 17.57 -10.17 2.12
N ARG A 21 18.64 -10.97 2.21
CA ARG A 21 19.74 -10.75 3.18
C ARG A 21 20.57 -9.52 2.85
N ASP A 22 20.60 -9.11 1.59
CA ASP A 22 21.25 -7.88 1.13
C ASP A 22 20.65 -6.61 1.76
N GLY A 23 19.41 -6.71 2.25
CA GLY A 23 18.68 -5.59 2.81
C GLY A 23 18.08 -4.67 1.75
N ASP A 24 18.03 -5.09 0.48
CA ASP A 24 17.46 -4.31 -0.62
C ASP A 24 15.97 -4.61 -0.84
N GLU A 25 15.32 -3.80 -1.67
CA GLU A 25 13.91 -3.98 -2.03
C GLU A 25 13.76 -5.02 -3.15
N HIS A 26 13.04 -6.12 -2.92
CA HIS A 26 12.77 -7.12 -3.95
C HIS A 26 11.28 -7.21 -4.30
N PRO A 27 10.89 -7.09 -5.58
CA PRO A 27 9.55 -7.37 -6.03
C PRO A 27 9.23 -8.87 -6.00
N MET A 28 7.95 -9.18 -5.89
CA MET A 28 7.43 -10.54 -5.80
C MET A 28 7.88 -11.41 -6.99
N SER A 29 7.93 -10.85 -8.20
CA SER A 29 8.39 -11.54 -9.40
C SER A 29 9.84 -12.03 -9.26
N GLU A 30 10.73 -11.17 -8.76
CA GLU A 30 12.13 -11.53 -8.56
C GLU A 30 12.29 -12.60 -7.48
N ILE A 31 11.53 -12.49 -6.39
CA ILE A 31 11.51 -13.51 -5.33
C ILE A 31 11.02 -14.85 -5.89
N TYR A 32 9.99 -14.85 -6.75
CA TYR A 32 9.53 -16.06 -7.41
C TYR A 32 10.59 -16.68 -8.30
N ASP A 33 11.16 -15.89 -9.20
CA ASP A 33 12.15 -16.38 -10.16
C ASP A 33 13.35 -16.95 -9.41
N TYR A 34 13.86 -16.23 -8.41
CA TYR A 34 14.97 -16.68 -7.59
C TYR A 34 14.68 -17.99 -6.86
N VAL A 35 13.54 -18.09 -6.16
CA VAL A 35 13.19 -19.31 -5.41
C VAL A 35 12.98 -20.48 -6.37
N MET A 36 12.29 -20.27 -7.49
CA MET A 36 12.03 -21.31 -8.47
C MET A 36 13.32 -21.79 -9.13
N GLU A 37 14.22 -20.87 -9.53
CA GLU A 37 15.55 -21.18 -10.08
C GLU A 37 16.35 -22.07 -9.13
N ASN A 38 16.42 -21.70 -7.85
CA ASN A 38 17.17 -22.42 -6.82
C ASN A 38 16.49 -23.73 -6.36
N CYS A 39 15.20 -23.91 -6.67
CA CYS A 39 14.46 -25.14 -6.39
C CYS A 39 14.37 -26.07 -7.60
N LYS A 40 14.87 -25.69 -8.79
CA LYS A 40 14.88 -26.57 -9.98
C LYS A 40 15.57 -27.89 -9.62
N GLY A 41 14.85 -29.00 -9.79
CA GLY A 41 15.33 -30.35 -9.48
C GLY A 41 15.20 -30.80 -8.03
N HIS A 42 14.71 -29.96 -7.11
CA HIS A 42 14.46 -30.32 -5.71
C HIS A 42 12.94 -30.41 -5.45
N ALA A 43 12.45 -31.63 -5.22
CA ALA A 43 11.08 -31.87 -4.79
C ALA A 43 11.11 -32.45 -3.37
N VAL A 44 10.65 -31.67 -2.39
CA VAL A 44 10.49 -32.16 -1.02
C VAL A 44 9.19 -32.97 -0.98
N MET A 45 9.25 -34.22 -0.53
CA MET A 45 8.10 -35.15 -0.50
C MET A 45 7.46 -35.43 -1.88
N GLY A 46 8.23 -35.32 -2.97
CA GLY A 46 7.74 -35.63 -4.32
C GLY A 46 6.85 -34.55 -4.96
N GLU A 47 6.55 -33.46 -4.25
CA GLU A 47 5.84 -32.32 -4.83
C GLU A 47 6.81 -31.22 -5.28
N PRO A 48 6.68 -30.72 -6.52
CA PRO A 48 7.48 -29.59 -6.99
C PRO A 48 7.10 -28.30 -6.24
N MET A 49 8.05 -27.38 -6.14
CA MET A 49 7.80 -26.04 -5.63
C MET A 49 6.68 -25.35 -6.44
N ARG A 50 5.69 -24.78 -5.74
CA ARG A 50 4.58 -24.03 -6.35
C ARG A 50 4.62 -22.57 -5.93
N ALA A 51 4.18 -21.68 -6.81
CA ALA A 51 4.06 -20.26 -6.52
C ALA A 51 3.20 -19.98 -5.27
N THR A 52 2.15 -20.76 -5.02
CA THR A 52 1.31 -20.62 -3.82
C THR A 52 2.06 -20.87 -2.51
N VAL A 53 3.03 -21.79 -2.51
CA VAL A 53 3.88 -22.09 -1.35
C VAL A 53 4.80 -20.91 -1.07
N ILE A 54 5.40 -20.32 -2.12
CA ILE A 54 6.26 -19.14 -2.02
C ILE A 54 5.46 -17.93 -1.51
N SER A 55 4.24 -17.70 -2.03
CA SER A 55 3.34 -16.65 -1.52
C SER A 55 3.04 -16.81 -0.04
N SER A 56 2.69 -18.02 0.38
CA SER A 56 2.33 -18.33 1.76
C SER A 56 3.54 -18.15 2.70
N ALA A 57 4.70 -18.67 2.31
CA ALA A 57 5.95 -18.51 3.04
C ALA A 57 6.31 -17.03 3.23
N LEU A 58 6.25 -16.25 2.16
CA LEU A 58 6.59 -14.83 2.19
C LEU A 58 5.57 -14.01 3.00
N TRP A 59 4.28 -14.34 2.90
CA TRP A 59 3.25 -13.71 3.73
C TRP A 59 3.47 -13.99 5.21
N ARG A 60 3.79 -15.24 5.59
CA ARG A 60 4.13 -15.59 6.97
C ARG A 60 5.36 -14.84 7.44
N LEU A 61 6.40 -14.78 6.60
CA LEU A 61 7.64 -14.08 6.92
C LEU A 61 7.40 -12.58 7.20
N ALA A 62 6.58 -11.91 6.40
CA ALA A 62 6.31 -10.47 6.54
C ALA A 62 5.31 -10.11 7.66
N ASN A 63 4.50 -11.06 8.14
CA ASN A 63 3.47 -10.82 9.16
C ASN A 63 3.74 -11.53 10.50
N THR A 64 4.91 -12.17 10.65
CA THR A 64 5.32 -12.75 11.93
C THR A 64 6.10 -11.71 12.72
N ASP A 65 5.64 -11.39 13.93
CA ASP A 65 6.33 -10.44 14.81
C ASP A 65 7.77 -10.91 15.09
N GLY A 66 8.72 -9.98 14.95
CA GLY A 66 10.14 -10.27 15.18
C GLY A 66 10.84 -11.05 14.07
N SER A 67 10.21 -11.27 12.90
CA SER A 67 10.84 -11.96 11.78
C SER A 67 12.02 -11.19 11.17
N GLY A 68 12.05 -9.86 11.30
CA GLY A 68 13.03 -8.97 10.67
C GLY A 68 12.81 -8.77 9.17
N TYR A 69 11.64 -9.13 8.63
CA TYR A 69 11.28 -8.91 7.23
C TYR A 69 9.94 -8.21 7.14
N CYS A 70 9.80 -7.30 6.17
CA CYS A 70 8.62 -6.46 6.04
C CYS A 70 8.16 -6.34 4.59
N ARG A 71 6.86 -6.07 4.42
CA ARG A 71 6.26 -5.75 3.12
C ARG A 71 6.12 -4.23 2.99
N LEU A 72 6.92 -3.63 2.11
CA LEU A 72 6.94 -2.18 1.89
C LEU A 72 5.70 -1.68 1.15
N ARG A 73 5.39 -2.34 0.03
CA ARG A 73 4.22 -2.05 -0.82
C ARG A 73 3.68 -3.35 -1.40
N ARG A 74 2.55 -3.28 -2.09
CA ARG A 74 1.94 -4.47 -2.71
C ARG A 74 2.98 -5.17 -3.59
N GLY A 75 3.39 -6.37 -3.17
CA GLY A 75 4.34 -7.20 -3.90
C GLY A 75 5.81 -6.76 -3.80
N VAL A 76 6.23 -5.97 -2.81
CA VAL A 76 7.66 -5.64 -2.60
C VAL A 76 8.05 -5.87 -1.14
N TYR A 77 9.19 -6.51 -0.93
CA TYR A 77 9.65 -7.04 0.35
C TYR A 77 11.12 -6.70 0.60
N GLN A 78 11.48 -6.55 1.87
CA GLN A 78 12.83 -6.18 2.31
C GLN A 78 13.11 -6.76 3.70
N MET A 79 14.37 -7.03 4.02
CA MET A 79 14.83 -7.30 5.38
C MET A 79 14.99 -6.00 6.15
N GLY A 80 14.26 -5.85 7.25
CA GLY A 80 14.25 -4.62 8.05
C GLY A 80 13.16 -4.64 9.12
N ASP A 81 13.23 -3.64 10.01
CA ASP A 81 12.24 -3.51 11.08
C ASP A 81 10.85 -3.20 10.52
N PRO A 82 9.81 -3.98 10.86
CA PRO A 82 8.43 -3.70 10.46
C PRO A 82 7.96 -2.31 10.92
N LYS A 83 8.60 -1.74 11.95
CA LYS A 83 8.31 -0.41 12.49
C LYS A 83 8.89 0.74 11.67
N LYS A 84 9.94 0.53 10.86
CA LYS A 84 10.47 1.57 9.94
C LYS A 84 9.66 1.68 8.65
N THR A 85 8.84 0.67 8.33
CA THR A 85 8.21 0.50 7.03
C THR A 85 6.69 0.35 7.08
N MET A 86 6.09 0.25 8.28
CA MET A 86 4.72 0.68 8.45
C MET A 86 4.65 2.16 8.11
N ARG A 87 4.27 2.47 6.85
CA ARG A 87 3.59 3.74 6.57
C ARG A 87 2.56 3.86 7.67
N GLU A 88 2.71 4.89 8.50
CA GLU A 88 1.76 5.25 9.53
C GLU A 88 0.36 5.03 8.94
N THR A 89 -0.51 4.34 9.70
CA THR A 89 -1.90 4.18 9.27
C THR A 89 -2.39 5.54 8.83
N PRO A 90 -2.74 5.68 7.55
CA PRO A 90 -2.91 7.00 7.00
C PRO A 90 -3.97 7.74 7.77
N SER A 91 -3.69 9.01 8.05
CA SER A 91 -4.59 9.83 8.84
C SER A 91 -6.00 9.83 8.21
N LEU A 92 -7.02 10.10 9.02
CA LEU A 92 -8.40 10.19 8.51
C LEU A 92 -8.50 11.15 7.32
N TYR A 93 -7.76 12.27 7.37
CA TYR A 93 -7.61 13.22 6.27
C TYR A 93 -7.00 12.60 5.02
N GLU A 94 -5.86 11.90 5.13
CA GLU A 94 -5.22 11.24 3.98
C GLU A 94 -6.08 10.15 3.36
N ARG A 95 -6.94 9.50 4.17
CA ARG A 95 -7.94 8.54 3.65
C ARG A 95 -9.03 9.28 2.89
N ALA A 96 -9.58 10.37 3.45
CA ALA A 96 -10.60 11.18 2.81
C ALA A 96 -10.13 11.78 1.48
N ILE A 97 -8.94 12.39 1.43
CA ILE A 97 -8.36 12.96 0.20
C ILE A 97 -8.18 11.91 -0.89
N ARG A 98 -7.76 10.69 -0.53
CA ARG A 98 -7.62 9.60 -1.51
C ARG A 98 -8.96 9.15 -2.08
N ILE A 99 -10.00 9.08 -1.27
CA ILE A 99 -11.35 8.72 -1.71
C ILE A 99 -11.86 9.77 -2.71
N VAL A 100 -11.78 11.04 -2.34
CA VAL A 100 -12.22 12.16 -3.19
C VAL A 100 -11.43 12.19 -4.50
N SER A 101 -10.10 12.10 -4.44
CA SER A 101 -9.24 12.11 -5.63
C SER A 101 -9.49 10.91 -6.56
N ARG A 102 -9.91 9.77 -6.01
CA ARG A 102 -10.29 8.60 -6.81
C ARG A 102 -11.62 8.83 -7.50
N ALA A 103 -12.62 9.35 -6.80
CA ALA A 103 -13.92 9.68 -7.37
C ALA A 103 -13.78 10.72 -8.51
N GLU A 104 -12.97 11.76 -8.32
CA GLU A 104 -12.66 12.77 -9.35
C GLU A 104 -12.15 12.11 -10.64
N ARG A 105 -11.18 11.20 -10.52
CA ARG A 105 -10.58 10.52 -11.68
C ARG A 105 -11.57 9.62 -12.42
N GLU A 106 -12.33 8.81 -11.68
CA GLU A 106 -13.29 7.86 -12.26
C GLU A 106 -14.45 8.60 -12.96
N LEU A 107 -14.92 9.71 -12.38
CA LEU A 107 -15.97 10.54 -12.97
C LEU A 107 -15.48 11.35 -14.17
N ALA A 108 -14.29 11.93 -14.10
CA ALA A 108 -13.69 12.62 -15.24
C ALA A 108 -13.53 11.68 -16.45
N GLY A 109 -13.07 10.44 -16.21
CA GLY A 109 -13.00 9.42 -17.26
C GLY A 109 -14.36 9.06 -17.86
N SER A 110 -15.38 8.91 -17.01
CA SER A 110 -16.74 8.53 -17.45
C SER A 110 -17.45 9.64 -18.22
N PHE A 111 -17.38 10.89 -17.76
CA PHE A 111 -18.14 12.00 -18.35
C PHE A 111 -17.41 12.76 -19.46
N TYR A 112 -16.08 12.70 -19.54
CA TYR A 112 -15.31 13.48 -20.53
C TYR A 112 -14.58 12.63 -21.57
N VAL A 113 -14.22 11.38 -21.24
CA VAL A 113 -13.39 10.54 -22.13
C VAL A 113 -14.20 9.43 -22.81
N ASN A 114 -15.19 8.87 -22.12
CA ASN A 114 -15.88 7.63 -22.55
C ASN A 114 -17.39 7.79 -22.80
N LEU A 115 -17.90 9.01 -23.03
CA LEU A 115 -19.28 9.17 -23.49
C LEU A 115 -19.39 8.64 -24.93
N ASP A 116 -20.04 7.49 -25.07
CA ASP A 116 -20.04 6.66 -26.27
C ASP A 116 -20.57 7.39 -27.52
N GLN A 117 -20.02 7.00 -28.68
CA GLN A 117 -20.37 7.55 -30.01
C GLN A 117 -21.71 6.97 -30.48
N GLY A 118 -22.79 7.35 -29.80
CA GLY A 118 -24.16 6.94 -30.14
C GLY A 118 -25.25 7.74 -29.42
N MET A 119 -24.86 8.66 -28.53
CA MET A 119 -25.80 9.55 -27.86
C MET A 119 -26.13 10.76 -28.71
N ASP A 120 -27.38 11.24 -28.64
CA ASP A 120 -27.75 12.50 -29.24
C ASP A 120 -27.01 13.67 -28.55
N LEU A 121 -26.74 14.73 -29.32
CA LEU A 121 -25.95 15.87 -28.87
C LEU A 121 -26.53 16.55 -27.62
N LYS A 122 -27.86 16.55 -27.46
CA LYS A 122 -28.50 17.19 -26.31
C LYS A 122 -28.25 16.38 -25.04
N THR A 123 -28.46 15.07 -25.08
CA THR A 123 -28.17 14.15 -23.97
C THR A 123 -26.68 14.17 -23.62
N PHE A 124 -25.80 14.28 -24.62
CA PHE A 124 -24.36 14.45 -24.40
C PHE A 124 -24.03 15.74 -23.62
N ILE A 125 -24.60 16.88 -24.01
CA ILE A 125 -24.37 18.16 -23.34
C ILE A 125 -24.92 18.13 -21.90
N GLU A 126 -26.11 17.57 -21.70
CA GLU A 126 -26.71 17.44 -20.37
C GLU A 126 -25.87 16.54 -19.46
N ALA A 127 -25.37 15.40 -19.98
CA ALA A 127 -24.48 14.50 -19.25
C ALA A 127 -23.14 15.18 -18.87
N GLN A 128 -22.53 15.94 -19.79
CA GLN A 128 -21.32 16.70 -19.49
C GLN A 128 -21.55 17.77 -18.41
N LYS A 129 -22.70 18.47 -18.47
CA LYS A 129 -23.06 19.47 -17.48
C LYS A 129 -23.22 18.84 -16.10
N ALA A 130 -23.94 17.73 -16.00
CA ALA A 130 -24.07 16.97 -14.76
C ALA A 130 -22.71 16.48 -14.23
N GLY A 131 -21.85 15.96 -15.12
CA GLY A 131 -20.50 15.55 -14.76
C GLY A 131 -19.65 16.69 -14.20
N ARG A 132 -19.75 17.90 -14.79
CA ARG A 132 -19.09 19.11 -14.29
C ARG A 132 -19.57 19.50 -12.89
N GLU A 133 -20.88 19.53 -12.67
CA GLU A 133 -21.46 19.88 -11.36
C GLU A 133 -21.01 18.92 -10.25
N VAL A 134 -20.87 17.62 -10.55
CA VAL A 134 -20.36 16.64 -9.58
C VAL A 134 -18.86 16.86 -9.31
N LEU A 135 -18.05 17.12 -10.34
CA LEU A 135 -16.63 17.40 -10.15
C LEU A 135 -16.39 18.69 -9.34
N ASP A 136 -17.19 19.73 -9.57
CA ASP A 136 -17.10 20.98 -8.81
C ASP A 136 -17.40 20.74 -7.31
N LYS A 137 -18.41 19.91 -7.01
CA LYS A 137 -18.72 19.51 -5.62
C LYS A 137 -17.59 18.70 -4.98
N LEU A 138 -16.95 17.79 -5.73
CA LEU A 138 -15.79 17.05 -5.22
C LEU A 138 -14.60 17.99 -4.93
N GLY A 139 -14.40 18.99 -5.79
CA GLY A 139 -13.41 20.05 -5.56
C GLY A 139 -13.68 20.85 -4.29
N GLN A 140 -14.94 21.21 -4.02
CA GLN A 140 -15.35 21.88 -2.78
C GLN A 140 -15.07 21.02 -1.55
N ILE A 141 -15.46 19.74 -1.57
CA ILE A 141 -15.19 18.79 -0.48
C ILE A 141 -13.69 18.69 -0.21
N LYS A 142 -12.86 18.67 -1.27
CA LYS A 142 -11.39 18.61 -1.14
C LYS A 142 -10.82 19.88 -0.48
N ALA A 143 -11.36 21.05 -0.82
CA ALA A 143 -10.97 22.32 -0.22
C ALA A 143 -11.38 22.39 1.27
N GLU A 144 -12.60 21.96 1.59
CA GLU A 144 -13.08 21.88 2.98
C GLU A 144 -12.24 20.91 3.82
N LEU A 145 -11.89 19.74 3.27
CA LEU A 145 -10.98 18.80 3.92
C LEU A 145 -9.63 19.45 4.21
N ALA A 146 -9.07 20.21 3.26
CA ALA A 146 -7.79 20.90 3.45
C ALA A 146 -7.88 21.99 4.53
N ALA A 147 -8.98 22.75 4.58
CA ALA A 147 -9.22 23.75 5.62
C ALA A 147 -9.33 23.10 7.01
N MET A 148 -10.12 22.03 7.16
CA MET A 148 -10.24 21.30 8.43
C MET A 148 -8.91 20.71 8.89
N GLN A 149 -8.07 20.23 7.97
CA GLN A 149 -6.74 19.72 8.31
C GLN A 149 -5.84 20.85 8.83
N GLN A 150 -5.91 22.03 8.23
CA GLN A 150 -5.14 23.21 8.64
C GLN A 150 -5.61 23.75 10.00
N GLU A 151 -6.92 23.78 10.26
CA GLU A 151 -7.48 24.14 11.57
C GLU A 151 -7.00 23.17 12.66
N PHE A 152 -7.07 21.86 12.41
CA PHE A 152 -6.59 20.84 13.36
C PHE A 152 -5.09 20.94 13.66
N THR A 153 -4.26 21.33 12.67
CA THR A 153 -2.83 21.56 12.92
C THR A 153 -2.60 22.82 13.74
N ASN A 154 -3.32 23.91 13.46
CA ASN A 154 -3.20 25.17 14.20
C ASN A 154 -3.66 25.05 15.66
N GLU A 155 -4.73 24.30 15.92
CA GLU A 155 -5.23 24.04 17.29
C GLU A 155 -4.23 23.23 18.13
N LYS A 156 -3.53 22.26 17.51
CA LYS A 156 -2.48 21.50 18.18
C LYS A 156 -1.26 22.34 18.56
N GLU A 157 -0.86 23.28 17.70
CA GLU A 157 0.25 24.19 17.97
C GLU A 157 -0.10 25.19 19.09
N CYS A 158 -1.31 25.73 19.10
CA CYS A 158 -1.79 26.66 20.13
C CYS A 158 -1.92 26.01 21.53
N GLY A 159 -2.28 24.73 21.59
CA GLY A 159 -2.39 23.97 22.85
C GLY A 159 -1.06 23.62 23.51
N GLN A 160 0.06 23.62 22.77
CA GLN A 160 1.39 23.33 23.33
C GLN A 160 1.98 24.55 24.05
N ASP A 161 1.73 25.77 23.55
CA ASP A 161 2.28 27.00 24.13
C ASP A 161 1.68 27.37 25.50
N GLN A 162 0.48 26.89 25.84
CA GLN A 162 -0.14 27.19 27.14
C GLN A 162 0.35 26.29 28.29
N THR A 163 1.01 25.17 28.01
CA THR A 163 1.51 24.27 29.06
C THR A 163 2.94 24.56 29.51
N SER A 164 3.69 25.39 28.77
CA SER A 164 5.08 25.74 29.13
C SER A 164 5.20 26.90 30.12
N GLY A 165 4.10 27.57 30.50
CA GLY A 165 4.11 28.77 31.33
C GLY A 165 3.89 28.57 32.83
N MET A 166 3.46 27.39 33.30
CA MET A 166 3.22 27.14 34.74
C MET A 166 4.36 26.33 35.37
N SER A 167 5.52 26.97 35.51
CA SER A 167 6.53 26.56 36.49
C SER A 167 6.17 27.23 37.83
N MET A 168 5.43 26.55 38.70
CA MET A 168 5.34 26.97 40.10
C MET A 168 6.61 26.51 40.80
N GLU A 169 7.42 27.50 41.22
CA GLU A 169 8.44 27.31 42.24
C GLU A 169 7.78 26.78 43.52
N LEU A 170 8.26 25.64 44.01
CA LEU A 170 8.22 25.22 45.41
C LEU A 170 9.43 24.32 45.69
#